data_AF-A0A917FZP7-F1
#
_entry.id   AF-A0A917FZP7-F1
#
_cell.length_a   1.000
_cell.length_b   1.000
_cell.length_c   1.000
_cell.angle_alpha   90.00
_cell.angle_beta   90.00
_cell.angle_gamma   90.00
#
_symmetry.space_group_name_H-M   'P 1'
#
loop_
_entity.id
_entity.type
_entity.pdbx_description
1 polymer ?
#
loop_
_entity_poly.entity_id
_entity_poly.type
_entity_poly.pdbx_seq_one_letter_code
_entity_poly.pdbx_strand_id
1 'polypeptide(L)'
;MSILDVLPSLRAAAPVRFDPELWPPTTECVHGAMRVGGMDLEEVVDTLGVAVLRSGASPAVTVTRVLAVSGSTVLVDGGSGRTPIAAAAVSNRHPVGLTALFDIVSARTPLGATTLPGDIRAGDVLAMVGCGGAAVLGLADVDAGPTREVLLRTA
;
A
#
# COMPACT_ATOMS: atom_id res chain seq x y z
N MET A 1 -5.54 -24.46 -8.79
CA MET A 1 -6.97 -24.27 -9.08
C MET A 1 -7.60 -23.61 -7.86
N SER A 2 -8.08 -22.37 -7.99
CA SER A 2 -8.71 -21.64 -6.91
C SER A 2 -10.24 -21.85 -6.93
N ILE A 3 -10.91 -21.59 -5.80
CA ILE A 3 -12.38 -21.60 -5.72
C ILE A 3 -13.01 -20.62 -6.72
N LEU A 4 -12.34 -19.50 -7.04
CA LEU A 4 -12.80 -18.53 -8.04
C LEU A 4 -12.65 -19.03 -9.48
N ASP A 5 -11.86 -20.07 -9.73
CA ASP A 5 -11.77 -20.75 -11.03
C ASP A 5 -12.90 -21.77 -11.20
N VAL A 6 -13.42 -22.29 -10.09
CA VAL A 6 -14.53 -23.26 -10.08
C VAL A 6 -15.89 -22.54 -10.08
N LEU A 7 -15.97 -21.37 -9.46
CA LEU A 7 -17.22 -20.63 -9.27
C LEU A 7 -17.15 -19.21 -9.88
N PRO A 8 -17.46 -19.03 -11.18
CA PRO A 8 -17.41 -17.73 -11.84
C PRO A 8 -18.39 -16.71 -11.24
N SER A 9 -19.51 -17.16 -10.66
CA SER A 9 -20.45 -16.28 -9.93
C SER A 9 -19.83 -15.68 -8.69
N LEU A 10 -18.95 -16.43 -8.00
CA LEU A 10 -18.22 -15.92 -6.84
C LEU A 10 -17.11 -14.96 -7.26
N ARG A 11 -16.49 -15.18 -8.42
CA ARG A 11 -15.52 -14.24 -9.01
C ARG A 11 -16.15 -12.88 -9.30
N ALA A 12 -17.39 -12.85 -9.81
CA ALA A 12 -18.11 -11.61 -10.05
C ALA A 12 -18.54 -10.88 -8.76
N ALA A 13 -18.76 -11.62 -7.68
CA ALA A 13 -19.15 -11.07 -6.38
C ALA A 13 -17.96 -10.70 -5.47
N ALA A 14 -16.75 -11.19 -5.79
CA ALA A 14 -15.55 -10.88 -5.03
C ALA A 14 -15.17 -9.41 -5.23
N PRO A 15 -15.08 -8.60 -4.15
CA PRO A 15 -14.66 -7.21 -4.27
C PRO A 15 -13.27 -7.13 -4.91
N VAL A 16 -13.10 -6.24 -5.89
CA VAL A 16 -11.78 -5.92 -6.43
C VAL A 16 -10.97 -5.27 -5.32
N ARG A 17 -9.96 -5.98 -4.83
CA ARG A 17 -9.19 -5.55 -3.65
C ARG A 17 -8.26 -4.37 -3.94
N PHE A 18 -7.87 -4.18 -5.20
CA PHE A 18 -7.02 -3.08 -5.67
C PHE A 18 -7.32 -2.81 -7.14
N ASP A 19 -7.48 -1.53 -7.47
CA ASP A 19 -7.80 -1.07 -8.83
C ASP A 19 -6.57 -1.22 -9.74
N PRO A 20 -6.65 -1.98 -10.85
CA PRO A 20 -5.54 -2.14 -11.78
C PRO A 20 -5.12 -0.84 -12.50
N GLU A 21 -5.95 0.21 -12.50
CA GLU A 21 -5.56 1.53 -13.04
C GLU A 21 -4.66 2.31 -12.07
N LEU A 22 -4.78 2.04 -10.77
CA LEU A 22 -4.02 2.73 -9.72
C LEU A 22 -2.79 1.93 -9.28
N TRP A 23 -2.90 0.61 -9.18
CA TRP A 23 -1.84 -0.25 -8.65
C TRP A 23 -0.89 -0.74 -9.75
N PRO A 24 0.39 -1.00 -9.43
CA PRO A 24 1.31 -1.62 -10.38
C PRO A 24 0.77 -2.95 -10.90
N PRO A 25 1.00 -3.30 -12.18
CA PRO A 25 0.57 -4.57 -12.75
C PRO A 25 1.24 -5.79 -12.09
N THR A 26 2.34 -5.56 -11.37
CA THR A 26 3.05 -6.58 -10.58
C THR A 26 2.45 -6.78 -9.18
N THR A 27 1.31 -6.14 -8.88
CA THR A 27 0.60 -6.29 -7.60
C THR A 27 -0.20 -7.58 -7.63
N GLU A 28 0.09 -8.47 -6.69
CA GLU A 28 -0.62 -9.73 -6.53
C GLU A 28 -1.01 -9.96 -5.07
N CYS A 29 -1.98 -10.85 -4.85
CA CYS A 29 -2.42 -11.25 -3.54
C CYS A 29 -2.29 -12.77 -3.41
N VAL A 30 -1.40 -13.22 -2.53
CA VAL A 30 -1.12 -14.63 -2.28
C VAL A 30 -1.51 -14.95 -0.84
N HIS A 31 -2.51 -15.80 -0.63
CA HIS A 31 -3.04 -16.16 0.70
C HIS A 31 -3.42 -14.97 1.60
N GLY A 32 -3.83 -13.85 1.02
CA GLY A 32 -4.20 -12.63 1.75
C GLY A 32 -3.06 -11.64 1.95
N ALA A 33 -1.81 -12.07 1.78
CA ALA A 33 -0.64 -11.21 1.74
C ALA A 33 -0.52 -10.56 0.35
N MET A 34 -0.27 -9.26 0.32
CA MET A 34 -0.01 -8.53 -0.91
C MET A 34 1.48 -8.61 -1.25
N ARG A 35 1.78 -8.74 -2.55
CA ARG A 35 3.13 -8.66 -3.09
C ARG A 35 3.18 -7.66 -4.23
N VAL A 36 4.32 -7.00 -4.40
CA VAL A 36 4.57 -6.08 -5.52
C VAL A 36 5.94 -6.41 -6.11
N GLY A 37 5.96 -6.73 -7.40
CA GLY A 37 7.20 -7.18 -8.06
C GLY A 37 7.79 -8.44 -7.43
N GLY A 38 6.94 -9.32 -6.90
CA GLY A 38 7.33 -10.55 -6.20
C GLY A 38 7.82 -10.37 -4.76
N MET A 39 7.85 -9.15 -4.20
CA MET A 39 8.25 -8.94 -2.80
C MET A 39 7.04 -8.96 -1.86
N ASP A 40 7.14 -9.67 -0.74
CA ASP A 40 6.14 -9.64 0.33
C ASP A 40 6.20 -8.32 1.08
N LEU A 41 5.06 -7.61 1.13
CA LEU A 41 5.03 -6.27 1.70
C LEU A 41 5.18 -6.27 3.24
N GLU A 42 4.75 -7.32 3.92
CA GLU A 42 4.92 -7.46 5.36
C GLU A 42 6.40 -7.69 5.70
N GLU A 43 7.07 -8.60 4.98
CA GLU A 43 8.51 -8.84 5.13
C GLU A 43 9.34 -7.58 4.85
N VAL A 44 8.98 -6.83 3.81
CA VAL A 44 9.64 -5.56 3.47
C VAL A 44 9.53 -4.56 4.62
N VAL A 45 8.35 -4.42 5.23
CA VAL A 45 8.15 -3.52 6.37
C VAL A 45 8.82 -4.03 7.63
N ASP A 46 8.84 -5.34 7.89
CA ASP A 46 9.58 -5.92 9.01
C ASP A 46 11.10 -5.68 8.88
N THR A 47 11.61 -5.72 7.66
CA THR A 47 13.04 -5.54 7.38
C THR A 47 13.46 -4.08 7.34
N LEU A 48 12.63 -3.20 6.79
CA LEU A 48 13.00 -1.82 6.47
C LEU A 48 12.23 -0.76 7.26
N GLY A 49 11.15 -1.12 7.94
CA GLY A 49 10.19 -0.21 8.59
C GLY A 49 9.32 0.53 7.58
N VAL A 50 9.92 1.41 6.79
CA VAL A 50 9.24 2.17 5.73
C VAL A 50 10.02 2.03 4.43
N ALA A 51 9.33 1.61 3.37
CA ALA A 51 9.94 1.36 2.07
C ALA A 51 9.14 1.98 0.93
N VAL A 52 9.83 2.35 -0.15
CA VAL A 52 9.21 2.74 -1.41
C VAL A 52 9.64 1.75 -2.48
N LEU A 53 8.67 1.04 -3.04
CA LEU A 53 8.87 0.07 -4.11
C LEU A 53 8.60 0.74 -5.45
N ARG A 54 9.60 0.74 -6.34
CA ARG A 54 9.47 1.25 -7.71
C ARG A 54 9.83 0.17 -8.72
N SER A 55 9.01 0.06 -9.77
CA SER A 55 9.24 -0.85 -10.89
C SER A 55 9.09 -0.10 -12.20
N GLY A 56 10.21 0.39 -12.76
CA GLY A 56 10.21 1.10 -14.04
C GLY A 56 9.24 2.28 -14.08
N ALA A 57 8.33 2.28 -15.07
CA ALA A 57 7.30 3.31 -15.24
C ALA A 57 6.02 3.06 -14.42
N SER A 58 5.94 1.95 -13.67
CA SER A 58 4.80 1.66 -12.80
C SER A 58 4.72 2.63 -11.63
N PRO A 59 3.52 2.89 -11.09
CA PRO A 59 3.36 3.78 -9.94
C PRO A 59 4.14 3.25 -8.72
N ALA A 60 4.68 4.16 -7.92
CA ALA A 60 5.45 3.78 -6.74
C ALA A 60 4.53 3.36 -5.59
N VAL A 61 4.87 2.28 -4.91
CA VAL A 61 4.15 1.79 -3.73
C VAL A 61 4.96 2.12 -2.48
N THR A 62 4.42 2.97 -1.62
CA THR A 62 4.98 3.21 -0.29
C THR A 62 4.35 2.22 0.69
N VAL A 63 5.17 1.50 1.44
CA VAL A 63 4.71 0.50 2.41
C VAL A 63 5.22 0.89 3.79
N THR A 64 4.32 0.81 4.77
CA THR A 64 4.55 1.30 6.14
C THR A 64 3.62 0.58 7.12
N ARG A 65 3.88 0.70 8.42
CA ARG A 65 3.03 0.12 9.46
C ARG A 65 2.01 1.13 9.98
N VAL A 66 0.78 0.67 10.23
CA VAL A 66 -0.23 1.42 10.97
C VAL A 66 0.15 1.43 12.45
N LEU A 67 0.35 2.61 13.01
CA LEU A 67 0.67 2.79 14.43
C LEU A 67 -0.59 2.91 15.28
N ALA A 68 -1.60 3.61 14.78
CA ALA A 68 -2.86 3.83 15.49
C ALA A 68 -4.01 4.12 14.53
N VAL A 69 -5.23 3.81 14.97
CA VAL A 69 -6.48 4.17 14.29
C VAL A 69 -7.37 4.87 15.30
N SER A 70 -7.86 6.06 14.97
CA SER A 70 -8.72 6.85 15.83
C SER A 70 -9.80 7.52 14.99
N GLY A 71 -11.05 7.09 15.15
CA GLY A 71 -12.15 7.56 14.29
C GLY A 71 -11.86 7.25 12.82
N SER A 72 -11.96 8.26 11.96
CA SER A 72 -11.62 8.18 10.54
C SER A 72 -10.16 8.55 10.25
N THR A 73 -9.26 8.50 11.24
CA THR A 73 -7.84 8.84 11.07
C THR A 73 -6.95 7.62 11.30
N VAL A 74 -6.02 7.40 10.38
CA VAL A 74 -5.01 6.33 10.44
C VAL A 74 -3.64 6.95 10.55
N LEU A 75 -2.95 6.71 11.67
CA LEU A 75 -1.57 7.11 11.88
C LEU A 75 -0.63 6.01 11.37
N VAL A 76 0.33 6.37 10.53
CA VAL A 76 1.36 5.47 10.02
C VAL A 76 2.77 5.89 10.43
N ASP A 77 3.69 4.93 10.48
CA ASP A 77 5.09 5.12 10.90
C ASP A 77 5.89 6.05 9.97
N GLY A 78 5.45 6.15 8.71
CA GLY A 78 6.01 7.08 7.76
C GLY A 78 5.35 7.01 6.40
N GLY A 79 5.71 7.95 5.54
CA GLY A 79 5.25 8.02 4.15
C GLY A 79 6.29 8.74 3.31
N SER A 80 6.22 8.56 1.99
CA SER A 80 7.18 9.16 1.06
C SER A 80 6.98 10.66 0.83
N GLY A 81 6.02 11.30 1.51
CA GLY A 81 5.86 12.76 1.67
C GLY A 81 5.70 13.59 0.40
N ARG A 82 5.71 12.97 -0.79
CA ARG A 82 5.95 13.68 -2.06
C ARG A 82 4.73 13.82 -2.95
N THR A 83 3.68 13.04 -2.71
CA THR A 83 2.41 13.11 -3.46
C THR A 83 1.27 12.64 -2.57
N PRO A 84 0.07 13.25 -2.66
CA PRO A 84 -1.11 12.69 -2.02
C PRO A 84 -1.33 11.25 -2.46
N ILE A 85 -1.84 10.43 -1.53
CA ILE A 85 -2.21 9.05 -1.83
C ILE A 85 -3.39 9.02 -2.81
N ALA A 86 -3.29 8.18 -3.84
CA ALA A 86 -4.38 7.87 -4.75
C ALA A 86 -5.22 6.69 -4.23
N ALA A 87 -4.55 5.68 -3.68
CA ALA A 87 -5.18 4.51 -3.07
C ALA A 87 -4.29 3.95 -1.94
N ALA A 88 -4.92 3.26 -0.99
CA ALA A 88 -4.22 2.45 -0.01
C ALA A 88 -4.93 1.12 0.24
N ALA A 89 -4.18 0.11 0.68
CA ALA A 89 -4.70 -1.21 1.01
C ALA A 89 -3.96 -1.83 2.20
N VAL A 90 -4.71 -2.53 3.05
CA VAL A 90 -4.15 -3.42 4.07
C VAL A 90 -3.54 -4.62 3.36
N SER A 91 -2.25 -4.85 3.58
CA SER A 91 -1.42 -5.77 2.79
C SER A 91 -1.16 -7.11 3.47
N ASN A 92 -1.08 -7.16 4.80
CA ASN A 92 -0.70 -8.38 5.53
C ASN A 92 -1.87 -9.31 5.88
N ARG A 93 -3.12 -8.91 5.57
CA ARG A 93 -4.31 -9.72 5.85
C ARG A 93 -5.46 -9.36 4.94
N HIS A 94 -6.41 -10.28 4.79
CA HIS A 94 -7.65 -10.00 4.06
C HIS A 94 -8.56 -9.06 4.87
N PRO A 95 -9.03 -7.95 4.29
CA PRO A 95 -10.04 -7.10 4.92
C PRO A 95 -11.37 -7.82 5.12
N VAL A 96 -12.04 -7.61 6.25
CA VAL A 96 -13.40 -8.14 6.49
C VAL A 96 -14.42 -7.06 6.85
N GLY A 97 -13.97 -5.83 7.12
CA GLY A 97 -14.84 -4.70 7.43
C GLY A 97 -15.42 -4.01 6.20
N LEU A 98 -16.52 -3.28 6.40
CA LEU A 98 -17.05 -2.35 5.40
C LEU A 98 -16.03 -1.25 5.12
N THR A 99 -15.92 -0.84 3.85
CA THR A 99 -15.02 0.25 3.46
C THR A 99 -15.60 1.61 3.82
N ALA A 100 -14.78 2.50 4.38
CA ALA A 100 -15.11 3.88 4.67
C ALA A 100 -13.94 4.80 4.31
N LEU A 101 -14.16 6.12 4.30
CA LEU A 101 -13.11 7.10 4.04
C LEU A 101 -12.27 7.30 5.31
N PHE A 102 -10.94 7.25 5.17
CA PHE A 102 -10.00 7.54 6.24
C PHE A 102 -8.95 8.56 5.80
N ASP A 103 -8.64 9.49 6.69
CA ASP A 103 -7.50 10.40 6.58
C ASP A 103 -6.24 9.69 7.07
N ILE A 104 -5.24 9.60 6.20
CA ILE A 104 -3.96 8.98 6.52
C ILE A 104 -2.96 10.07 6.88
N VAL A 105 -2.37 9.92 8.05
CA VAL A 105 -1.39 10.87 8.58
C VAL A 105 -0.11 10.13 8.98
N SER A 106 1.03 10.73 8.69
CA SER A 106 2.30 10.40 9.30
C SER A 106 2.60 11.44 10.37
N ALA A 107 3.41 11.10 11.37
CA ALA A 107 3.90 12.06 12.37
C ALA A 107 4.53 13.33 11.75
N ARG A 108 4.98 13.23 10.50
CA ARG A 108 5.65 14.33 9.78
C ARG A 108 4.72 15.12 8.86
N THR A 109 3.68 14.50 8.30
CA THR A 109 2.86 15.14 7.24
C THR A 109 1.53 14.38 7.03
N PRO A 110 0.40 15.08 6.78
CA PRO A 110 -0.80 14.44 6.24
C PRO A 110 -0.51 13.88 4.84
N LEU A 111 -0.95 12.64 4.59
CA LEU A 111 -0.69 11.92 3.34
C LEU A 111 -1.90 11.95 2.38
N GLY A 112 -3.09 12.25 2.90
CA GLY A 112 -4.35 12.36 2.15
C GLY A 112 -5.41 11.40 2.65
N ALA A 113 -6.58 11.41 2.01
CA ALA A 113 -7.71 10.57 2.36
C ALA A 113 -7.94 9.47 1.32
N THR A 114 -8.31 8.27 1.75
CA THR A 114 -8.65 7.17 0.84
C THR A 114 -9.62 6.19 1.49
N THR A 115 -10.19 5.29 0.70
CA THR A 115 -11.09 4.25 1.20
C THR A 115 -10.31 3.10 1.82
N LEU A 116 -10.61 2.78 3.08
CA LEU A 116 -10.00 1.68 3.82
C LEU A 116 -11.06 0.85 4.53
N PRO A 117 -10.78 -0.42 4.84
CA PRO A 117 -11.73 -1.26 5.52
C PRO A 117 -11.83 -0.87 7.00
N GLY A 118 -13.06 -0.86 7.54
CA GLY A 118 -13.34 -0.37 8.90
C GLY A 118 -12.78 -1.24 10.03
N ASP A 119 -12.28 -2.43 9.71
CA ASP A 119 -11.56 -3.31 10.63
C ASP A 119 -10.04 -3.03 10.64
N ILE A 120 -9.56 -1.97 9.99
CA ILE A 120 -8.16 -1.53 10.06
C ILE A 120 -7.75 -1.25 11.51
N ARG A 121 -6.53 -1.65 11.88
CA ARG A 121 -6.02 -1.55 13.24
C ARG A 121 -4.51 -1.31 13.30
N ALA A 122 -4.05 -0.89 14.46
CA ALA A 122 -2.62 -0.83 14.77
C ALA A 122 -1.94 -2.18 14.52
N GLY A 123 -0.75 -2.14 13.91
CA GLY A 123 0.01 -3.30 13.50
C GLY A 123 -0.27 -3.76 12.06
N ASP A 124 -1.36 -3.32 11.43
CA ASP A 124 -1.60 -3.62 10.01
C ASP A 124 -0.49 -3.02 9.13
N VAL A 125 -0.12 -3.74 8.07
CA VAL A 125 0.84 -3.24 7.08
C VAL A 125 0.05 -2.56 5.96
N LEU A 126 0.33 -1.28 5.75
CA LEU A 126 -0.38 -0.44 4.79
C LEU A 126 0.48 -0.18 3.56
N ALA A 127 -0.03 -0.56 2.40
CA ALA A 127 0.53 -0.23 1.11
C ALA A 127 -0.24 0.93 0.50
N MET A 128 0.47 1.95 0.02
CA MET A 128 -0.10 3.19 -0.49
C MET A 128 0.50 3.50 -1.86
N VAL A 129 -0.34 3.92 -2.80
CA VAL A 129 0.10 4.38 -4.11
C VAL A 129 -0.10 5.89 -4.19
N GLY A 130 0.94 6.62 -4.62
CA GLY A 130 0.87 8.08 -4.80
C GLY A 130 0.23 8.49 -6.11
N CYS A 131 -0.39 9.69 -6.15
CA CYS A 131 -0.82 10.32 -7.40
C CYS A 131 0.40 10.88 -8.16
N GLY A 132 1.12 10.01 -8.87
CA GLY A 132 2.33 10.44 -9.57
C GLY A 132 2.89 9.33 -10.43
N GLY A 133 2.33 9.16 -11.62
CA GLY A 133 3.02 8.45 -12.69
C GLY A 133 4.27 9.24 -13.09
N ALA A 134 5.44 8.59 -13.01
CA ALA A 134 6.68 9.03 -13.65
C ALA A 134 7.12 10.51 -13.42
N ALA A 135 7.63 10.83 -12.23
CA ALA A 135 8.79 11.73 -12.06
C ALA A 135 9.21 11.78 -10.58
N VAL A 136 10.20 10.98 -10.21
CA VAL A 136 11.10 11.35 -9.12
C VAL A 136 12.47 11.50 -9.74
N LEU A 137 12.71 12.67 -10.34
CA LEU A 137 14.08 13.15 -10.49
C LEU A 137 14.48 13.76 -9.14
N GLY A 138 15.66 13.32 -8.70
CA GLY A 138 16.09 13.38 -7.32
C GLY A 138 16.17 14.78 -6.74
N LEU A 139 15.73 14.88 -5.49
CA LEU A 139 16.39 15.66 -4.45
C LEU A 139 16.37 14.77 -3.22
N ALA A 140 17.54 14.41 -2.69
CA ALA A 140 17.64 13.84 -1.37
C ALA A 140 17.18 14.92 -0.38
N ASP A 141 16.22 14.60 0.49
CA ASP A 141 15.96 15.46 1.64
C ASP A 141 16.82 14.95 2.80
N VAL A 142 17.68 15.83 3.27
CA VAL A 142 18.75 15.59 4.24
C VAL A 142 18.15 15.83 5.62
N ASP A 143 17.28 14.93 6.09
CA ASP A 143 17.04 14.71 7.55
C ASP A 143 15.97 13.64 7.86
N ALA A 144 15.40 12.96 6.87
CA ALA A 144 14.61 11.77 7.13
C ALA A 144 15.55 10.59 7.43
N GLY A 145 15.46 9.98 8.62
CA GLY A 145 15.97 8.62 8.83
C GLY A 145 15.56 7.72 7.65
N PRO A 146 16.40 6.75 7.24
CA PRO A 146 16.51 6.39 5.83
C PRO A 146 15.25 5.66 5.34
N THR A 147 14.32 6.39 4.71
CA THR A 147 13.34 5.78 3.82
C THR A 147 14.13 5.06 2.73
N ARG A 148 14.06 3.73 2.70
CA ARG A 148 14.83 2.93 1.76
C ARG A 148 14.03 2.74 0.47
N GLU A 149 14.63 3.14 -0.64
CA GLU A 149 14.09 2.91 -1.97
C GLU A 149 14.57 1.55 -2.48
N VAL A 150 13.62 0.69 -2.86
CA VAL A 150 13.93 -0.63 -3.43
C VAL A 150 13.48 -0.64 -4.88
N LEU A 151 14.46 -0.76 -5.78
CA LEU A 151 14.23 -0.81 -7.21
C LEU A 151 13.95 -2.25 -7.62
N LEU A 152 12.70 -2.51 -8.00
CA LEU A 152 12.25 -3.80 -8.51
C LEU A 152 12.85 -3.99 -9.91
N ARG A 153 13.71 -5.01 -10.08
CA ARG A 153 14.21 -5.41 -11.40
C ARG A 153 13.10 -6.17 -12.10
N THR A 154 12.52 -5.58 -13.14
CA THR A 154 11.64 -6.30 -14.06
C THR A 154 12.50 -7.30 -14.85
N ALA A 155 12.18 -8.59 -14.76
CA ALA A 155 12.74 -9.64 -15.62
C ALA A 155 12.09 -9.60 -17.01
#